data_AF-A0A7F8RSQ4-F1
#
_entry.id   AF-A0A7F8RSQ4-F1
#
_cell.length_a   1.000
_cell.length_b   1.000
_cell.length_c   1.000
_cell.angle_alpha   90.00
_cell.angle_beta   90.00
_cell.angle_gamma   90.00
#
_symmetry.space_group_name_H-M   'P 1'
#
loop_
_entity.id
_entity.type
_entity.pdbx_description
1 polymer ?
#
loop_
_entity_poly.entity_id
_entity_poly.type
_entity_poly.pdbx_seq_one_letter_code
_entity_poly.pdbx_strand_id
1 'polypeptide(L)'
;MASLARYLLVLVSIFLSLVASLDWKTSHSQDPFEKCMHDPDYEVLLKVVTLGLNRTSKPQRVIVVGAGAAGLVAAKVLSDAGHKVTILEADNRIGGRIFTYRDRKTGWIGELGAMRMPSSHRILHELCKSLGLNLTKFTQYDENTWIEVNNLKLRNYVVEKMPEKLGYKLRPREKGHSPEEIYQMALNRSAVAGSSICGFP
;
A
#
# COMPACT_ATOMS: atom_id res chain seq x y z
N MET A 1 -15.52 37.27 37.65
CA MET A 1 -15.71 37.22 36.18
C MET A 1 -14.41 37.11 35.38
N ALA A 2 -13.29 37.71 35.81
CA ALA A 2 -12.01 37.64 35.07
C ALA A 2 -11.31 36.26 35.02
N SER A 3 -11.54 35.39 36.01
CA SER A 3 -10.90 34.06 36.09
C SER A 3 -11.47 33.05 35.05
N LEU A 4 -12.79 33.08 34.83
CA LEU A 4 -13.45 32.25 33.81
C LEU A 4 -13.02 32.62 32.38
N ALA A 5 -12.84 33.91 32.10
CA ALA A 5 -12.38 34.38 30.79
C ALA A 5 -10.95 33.91 30.47
N ARG A 6 -10.06 33.87 31.46
CA ARG A 6 -8.69 33.35 31.30
C ARG A 6 -8.68 31.85 31.06
N TYR A 7 -9.50 31.09 31.78
CA TYR A 7 -9.65 29.66 31.56
C TYR A 7 -10.20 29.33 30.16
N LEU A 8 -11.18 30.11 29.70
CA LEU A 8 -11.76 29.94 28.36
C LEU A 8 -10.73 30.25 27.26
N LEU A 9 -9.91 31.31 27.41
CA LEU A 9 -8.86 31.65 26.45
C LEU A 9 -7.77 30.57 26.36
N VAL A 10 -7.37 29.97 27.49
CA VAL A 10 -6.39 28.88 27.52
C VAL A 10 -6.97 27.61 26.88
N LEU A 11 -8.22 27.26 27.18
CA LEU A 11 -8.89 26.09 26.59
C LEU A 11 -9.09 26.26 25.08
N VAL A 12 -9.49 27.45 24.61
CA VAL A 12 -9.62 27.75 23.18
C VAL A 12 -8.26 27.66 22.47
N SER A 13 -7.19 28.14 23.10
CA SER A 13 -5.83 28.07 22.52
C SER A 13 -5.32 26.63 22.42
N ILE A 14 -5.55 25.80 23.45
CA ILE A 14 -5.21 24.37 23.43
C ILE A 14 -6.05 23.64 22.38
N PHE A 15 -7.34 23.96 22.27
CA PHE A 15 -8.22 23.35 21.27
C PHE A 15 -7.84 23.75 19.83
N LEU A 16 -7.53 25.03 19.57
CA LEU A 16 -7.01 25.47 18.26
C LEU A 16 -5.66 24.79 17.92
N SER A 17 -4.79 24.60 18.91
CA SER A 17 -3.52 23.90 18.73
C SER A 17 -3.73 22.41 18.42
N LEU A 18 -4.71 21.78 19.08
CA LEU A 18 -5.07 20.38 18.85
C LEU A 18 -5.72 20.18 17.47
N VAL A 19 -6.59 21.10 17.05
CA VAL A 19 -7.23 21.11 15.72
C VAL A 19 -6.18 21.34 14.62
N ALA A 20 -5.26 22.30 14.81
CA ALA A 20 -4.15 22.51 13.86
C ALA A 20 -3.20 21.30 13.78
N SER A 21 -3.06 20.53 14.86
CA SER A 21 -2.27 19.28 14.88
C SER A 21 -2.98 18.11 14.20
N LEU A 22 -4.32 18.12 14.16
CA LEU A 22 -5.14 17.15 13.45
C LEU A 22 -5.14 17.38 11.93
N ASP A 23 -5.07 18.65 11.48
CA ASP A 23 -5.03 18.98 10.04
C ASP A 23 -3.64 18.78 9.39
N TRP A 24 -2.54 18.85 10.14
CA TRP A 24 -1.18 18.77 9.57
C TRP A 24 -0.80 17.38 9.01
N LYS A 25 -1.56 16.33 9.31
CA LYS A 25 -1.24 14.94 8.88
C LYS A 25 -2.12 14.38 7.76
N THR A 26 -2.97 15.20 7.16
CA THR A 26 -3.84 14.78 6.05
C THR A 26 -3.65 15.62 4.79
N SER A 27 -2.40 15.95 4.46
CA SER A 27 -2.05 16.15 3.05
C SER A 27 -1.90 14.78 2.38
N HIS A 28 -3.03 14.07 2.21
CA HIS A 28 -3.10 13.11 1.13
C HIS A 28 -3.25 13.95 -0.13
N SER A 29 -2.15 14.18 -0.85
CA SER A 29 -2.25 14.55 -2.26
C SER A 29 -3.07 13.44 -2.91
N GLN A 30 -4.37 13.69 -3.12
CA GLN A 30 -5.23 12.75 -3.81
C GLN A 30 -4.62 12.56 -5.18
N ASP A 31 -4.12 11.35 -5.44
CA ASP A 31 -3.58 11.00 -6.74
C ASP A 31 -4.72 11.21 -7.76
N PRO A 32 -4.58 12.12 -8.73
CA PRO A 32 -5.66 12.40 -9.68
C PRO A 32 -6.08 11.14 -10.48
N PHE A 33 -5.24 10.11 -10.52
CA PHE A 33 -5.48 8.85 -11.20
C PHE A 33 -6.09 7.76 -10.29
N GLU A 34 -6.25 7.99 -8.99
CA GLU A 34 -6.75 6.97 -8.03
C GLU A 34 -8.09 6.38 -8.48
N LYS A 35 -9.01 7.25 -8.93
CA LYS A 35 -10.32 6.85 -9.46
C LYS A 35 -10.25 5.96 -10.70
N CYS A 36 -9.16 6.01 -11.46
CA CYS A 36 -8.97 5.23 -12.67
C CYS A 36 -8.38 3.83 -12.38
N MET A 37 -7.76 3.66 -11.21
CA MET A 37 -7.17 2.39 -10.75
C MET A 37 -8.11 1.60 -9.84
N HIS A 38 -9.39 1.98 -9.81
CA HIS A 38 -10.41 1.28 -9.04
C HIS A 38 -10.87 0.03 -9.78
N ASP A 39 -10.73 -1.14 -9.14
CA ASP A 39 -11.32 -2.38 -9.62
C ASP A 39 -12.85 -2.33 -9.36
N PRO A 40 -13.70 -2.35 -10.40
CA PRO A 40 -15.15 -2.25 -10.24
C PRO A 40 -15.75 -3.41 -9.44
N ASP A 41 -15.08 -4.56 -9.40
CA ASP A 41 -15.53 -5.76 -8.71
C ASP A 41 -14.95 -5.86 -7.28
N TYR A 42 -14.15 -4.88 -6.82
CA TYR A 42 -13.38 -4.98 -5.58
C TYR A 42 -14.23 -5.34 -4.35
N GLU A 43 -15.37 -4.67 -4.17
CA GLU A 43 -16.27 -4.94 -3.03
C GLU A 43 -16.98 -6.29 -3.15
N VAL A 44 -17.23 -6.78 -4.37
CA VAL A 44 -17.76 -8.12 -4.60
C VAL A 44 -16.72 -9.16 -4.24
N LEU A 45 -15.48 -9.01 -4.71
CA LEU A 45 -14.37 -9.91 -4.41
C LEU A 45 -14.03 -9.92 -2.91
N LEU A 46 -14.10 -8.77 -2.25
CA LEU A 46 -13.94 -8.67 -0.80
C LEU A 46 -15.01 -9.46 -0.05
N LYS A 47 -16.27 -9.38 -0.48
CA LYS A 47 -17.36 -10.20 0.07
C LYS A 47 -17.10 -11.69 -0.14
N VAL A 48 -16.60 -12.08 -1.30
CA VAL A 48 -16.26 -13.50 -1.58
C VAL A 48 -15.20 -14.01 -0.62
N VAL A 49 -14.15 -13.23 -0.33
CA VAL A 49 -13.09 -13.67 0.59
C VAL A 49 -13.54 -13.67 2.06
N THR A 50 -14.44 -12.77 2.45
CA THR A 50 -14.90 -12.62 3.84
C THR A 50 -16.06 -13.54 4.19
N LEU A 51 -17.02 -13.73 3.27
CA LEU A 51 -18.26 -14.49 3.49
C LEU A 51 -18.27 -15.84 2.75
N GLY A 52 -17.36 -16.04 1.81
CA GLY A 52 -17.37 -17.19 0.92
C GLY A 52 -18.34 -17.03 -0.26
N LEU A 53 -18.27 -17.98 -1.18
CA LEU A 53 -19.29 -18.14 -2.23
C LEU A 53 -20.53 -18.84 -1.65
N ASN A 54 -21.68 -18.64 -2.29
CA ASN A 54 -22.89 -19.39 -1.95
C ASN A 54 -22.66 -20.89 -2.09
N ARG A 55 -23.12 -21.66 -1.09
CA ARG A 55 -23.04 -23.12 -1.11
C ARG A 55 -23.79 -23.67 -2.32
N THR A 56 -23.14 -24.56 -3.08
CA THR A 56 -23.75 -25.17 -4.26
C THR A 56 -24.66 -26.35 -3.87
N SER A 57 -25.82 -26.45 -4.51
CA SER A 57 -26.67 -27.65 -4.45
C SER A 57 -26.27 -28.70 -5.50
N LYS A 58 -25.36 -28.35 -6.41
CA LYS A 58 -24.86 -29.23 -7.50
C LYS A 58 -23.33 -29.21 -7.53
N PRO A 59 -22.66 -29.95 -6.64
CA PRO A 59 -21.20 -30.03 -6.60
C PRO A 59 -20.59 -30.38 -7.96
N GLN A 60 -19.58 -29.60 -8.37
CA GLN A 60 -18.82 -29.84 -9.59
C GLN A 60 -17.41 -30.32 -9.25
N ARG A 61 -16.77 -31.00 -10.21
CA ARG A 61 -15.34 -31.32 -10.14
C ARG A 61 -14.56 -30.23 -10.87
N VAL A 62 -13.66 -29.55 -10.17
CA VAL A 62 -12.87 -28.45 -10.72
C VAL A 62 -11.39 -28.79 -10.60
N ILE A 63 -10.66 -28.61 -11.69
CA ILE A 63 -9.20 -28.70 -11.69
C ILE A 63 -8.66 -27.27 -11.71
N VAL A 64 -7.79 -26.95 -10.75
CA VAL A 64 -7.03 -25.70 -10.70
C VAL A 64 -5.59 -26.01 -11.06
N VAL A 65 -5.08 -25.37 -12.12
CA VAL A 65 -3.69 -25.54 -12.55
C VAL A 65 -2.86 -24.39 -11.98
N GLY A 66 -1.91 -24.74 -11.10
CA GLY A 66 -1.04 -23.83 -10.36
C GLY A 66 -1.52 -23.59 -8.93
N ALA A 67 -0.66 -23.85 -7.95
CA ALA A 67 -0.80 -23.58 -6.53
C ALA A 67 -0.12 -22.27 -6.10
N GLY A 68 -0.16 -21.26 -6.97
CA GLY A 68 0.17 -19.87 -6.62
C GLY A 68 -0.97 -19.18 -5.86
N ALA A 69 -0.79 -17.90 -5.48
CA ALA A 69 -1.79 -17.14 -4.71
C ALA A 69 -3.21 -17.18 -5.34
N ALA A 70 -3.31 -16.95 -6.65
CA ALA A 70 -4.60 -16.99 -7.35
C ALA A 70 -5.25 -18.38 -7.32
N GLY A 71 -4.50 -19.43 -7.62
CA GLY A 71 -5.01 -20.80 -7.65
C GLY A 71 -5.40 -21.31 -6.26
N LEU A 72 -4.61 -21.01 -5.23
CA LEU A 72 -4.92 -21.38 -3.85
C LEU A 72 -6.19 -20.68 -3.35
N VAL A 73 -6.36 -19.38 -3.63
CA VAL A 73 -7.58 -18.65 -3.26
C VAL A 73 -8.79 -19.19 -4.01
N ALA A 74 -8.68 -19.41 -5.33
CA ALA A 74 -9.76 -19.99 -6.14
C ALA A 74 -10.16 -21.39 -5.64
N ALA A 75 -9.18 -22.25 -5.36
CA ALA A 75 -9.42 -23.58 -4.83
C ALA A 75 -10.09 -23.54 -3.45
N LYS A 76 -9.65 -22.62 -2.58
CA LYS A 76 -10.26 -22.41 -1.27
C LYS A 76 -11.72 -22.00 -1.39
N VAL A 77 -12.03 -20.94 -2.14
CA VAL A 77 -13.42 -20.43 -2.22
C VAL A 77 -14.38 -21.44 -2.88
N LEU A 78 -13.91 -22.20 -3.88
CA LEU A 78 -14.71 -23.23 -4.54
C LEU A 78 -14.90 -24.47 -3.64
N SER A 79 -13.86 -24.89 -2.93
CA SER A 79 -13.94 -25.98 -1.95
C SER A 79 -14.90 -25.61 -0.82
N ASP A 80 -14.78 -24.40 -0.29
CA ASP A 80 -15.66 -23.87 0.77
C ASP A 80 -17.12 -23.75 0.29
N ALA A 81 -17.37 -23.53 -1.01
CA ALA A 81 -18.71 -23.59 -1.59
C ALA A 81 -19.28 -25.02 -1.76
N GLY A 82 -18.47 -26.06 -1.57
CA GLY A 82 -18.88 -27.47 -1.68
C GLY A 82 -18.52 -28.16 -3.01
N HIS A 83 -17.66 -27.55 -3.83
CA HIS A 83 -17.12 -28.22 -5.03
C HIS A 83 -15.98 -29.18 -4.67
N LYS A 84 -15.78 -30.21 -5.50
CA LYS A 84 -14.61 -31.09 -5.39
C LYS A 84 -13.46 -30.51 -6.22
N VAL A 85 -12.48 -29.91 -5.55
CA VAL A 85 -11.34 -29.26 -6.21
C VAL A 85 -10.11 -30.16 -6.21
N THR A 86 -9.41 -30.24 -7.34
CA THR A 86 -8.08 -30.86 -7.47
C THR A 86 -7.10 -29.79 -7.95
N ILE A 87 -5.99 -29.61 -7.25
CA ILE A 87 -4.94 -28.66 -7.63
C ILE A 87 -3.79 -29.43 -8.28
N LEU A 88 -3.34 -28.98 -9.45
CA LEU A 88 -2.16 -29.50 -10.15
C LEU A 88 -1.06 -28.44 -10.11
N GLU A 89 0.02 -28.68 -9.38
CA GLU A 89 1.19 -27.81 -9.32
C GLU A 89 2.38 -28.50 -9.96
N ALA A 90 3.18 -27.73 -10.72
CA ALA A 90 4.34 -28.24 -11.44
C ALA A 90 5.58 -28.28 -10.54
N ASP A 91 5.70 -27.35 -9.59
CA ASP A 91 6.81 -27.27 -8.65
C ASP A 91 6.60 -28.21 -7.44
N ASN A 92 7.67 -28.44 -6.68
CA ASN A 92 7.61 -29.24 -5.44
C ASN A 92 7.11 -28.45 -4.22
N ARG A 93 6.62 -27.23 -4.44
CA ARG A 93 6.17 -26.31 -3.41
C ARG A 93 4.95 -25.53 -3.87
N ILE A 94 4.19 -25.04 -2.91
CA ILE A 94 3.08 -24.11 -3.14
C ILE A 94 3.51 -22.65 -2.93
N GLY A 95 2.67 -21.71 -3.34
CA GLY A 95 2.86 -20.26 -3.18
C GLY A 95 3.28 -19.53 -4.46
N GLY A 96 3.80 -20.26 -5.46
CA GLY A 96 4.23 -19.69 -6.73
C GLY A 96 5.31 -18.62 -6.52
N ARG A 97 5.09 -17.39 -6.99
CA ARG A 97 6.04 -16.28 -6.84
C ARG A 97 6.22 -15.79 -5.39
N ILE A 98 5.35 -16.20 -4.46
CA ILE A 98 5.53 -15.92 -3.04
C ILE A 98 6.42 -17.02 -2.45
N PHE A 99 7.63 -16.66 -2.04
CA PHE A 99 8.62 -17.62 -1.57
C PHE A 99 9.48 -17.03 -0.46
N THR A 100 9.51 -17.73 0.68
CA THR A 100 10.37 -17.43 1.82
C THR A 100 11.45 -18.50 1.92
N TYR A 101 12.72 -18.10 1.72
CA TYR A 101 13.85 -18.94 2.07
C TYR A 101 14.03 -18.98 3.59
N ARG A 102 14.29 -20.16 4.14
CA ARG A 102 14.46 -20.37 5.58
C ARG A 102 15.73 -21.18 5.81
N ASP A 103 16.74 -20.53 6.37
CA ASP A 103 17.96 -21.22 6.79
C ASP A 103 17.73 -21.86 8.16
N ARG A 104 17.69 -23.20 8.19
CA ARG A 104 17.48 -23.97 9.42
C ARG A 104 18.68 -23.95 10.37
N LYS A 105 19.89 -23.64 9.89
CA LYS A 105 21.09 -23.62 10.74
C LYS A 105 21.19 -22.33 11.52
N THR A 106 20.92 -21.21 10.87
CA THR A 106 21.10 -19.88 11.45
C THR A 106 19.79 -19.26 11.95
N GLY A 107 18.64 -19.82 11.53
CA GLY A 107 17.31 -19.30 11.86
C GLY A 107 16.87 -18.10 11.01
N TRP A 108 17.71 -17.66 10.06
CA TRP A 108 17.40 -16.53 9.20
C TRP A 108 16.33 -16.87 8.17
N ILE A 109 15.51 -15.87 7.89
CA ILE A 109 14.50 -15.92 6.84
C ILE A 109 14.81 -14.84 5.80
N GLY A 110 14.54 -15.15 4.53
CA GLY A 110 14.65 -14.20 3.44
C GLY A 110 13.44 -14.31 2.53
N GLU A 111 12.69 -13.22 2.36
CA GLU A 111 11.61 -13.15 1.38
C GLU A 111 12.21 -12.95 -0.01
N LEU A 112 12.03 -13.93 -0.90
CA LEU A 112 12.55 -13.92 -2.27
C LEU A 112 11.47 -13.56 -3.30
N GLY A 113 10.32 -13.11 -2.83
CA GLY A 113 9.17 -12.73 -3.63
C GLY A 113 8.44 -11.52 -3.03
N ALA A 114 7.17 -11.70 -2.68
CA ALA A 114 6.40 -10.65 -2.03
C ALA A 114 6.96 -10.33 -0.63
N MET A 115 7.28 -9.06 -0.38
CA MET A 115 7.86 -8.61 0.90
C MET A 115 7.01 -7.59 1.66
N ARG A 116 6.06 -6.92 0.99
CA ARG A 116 5.23 -5.86 1.58
C ARG A 116 3.83 -5.87 0.99
N MET A 117 2.88 -5.43 1.81
CA MET A 117 1.47 -5.29 1.46
C MET A 117 0.99 -3.92 1.94
N PRO A 118 0.47 -3.05 1.05
CA PRO A 118 -0.18 -1.80 1.44
C PRO A 118 -1.39 -2.02 2.35
N SER A 119 -1.72 -1.02 3.18
CA SER A 119 -2.94 -1.04 4.01
C SER A 119 -4.24 -0.99 3.19
N SER A 120 -4.19 -0.46 1.96
CA SER A 120 -5.34 -0.39 1.06
C SER A 120 -5.79 -1.76 0.51
N HIS A 121 -4.93 -2.78 0.53
CA HIS A 121 -5.21 -4.13 0.00
C HIS A 121 -6.10 -4.97 0.94
N ARG A 122 -7.29 -4.46 1.28
CA ARG A 122 -8.27 -5.06 2.22
C ARG A 122 -8.51 -6.55 2.02
N ILE A 123 -8.61 -7.03 0.78
CA ILE A 123 -8.81 -8.46 0.48
C ILE A 123 -7.71 -9.32 1.11
N LEU A 124 -6.44 -8.91 0.96
CA LEU A 124 -5.32 -9.66 1.48
C LEU A 124 -5.21 -9.56 3.02
N HIS A 125 -5.55 -8.40 3.59
CA HIS A 125 -5.64 -8.24 5.06
C HIS A 125 -6.72 -9.13 5.69
N GLU A 126 -7.92 -9.19 5.10
CA GLU A 126 -8.99 -10.08 5.56
C GLU A 126 -8.59 -11.56 5.40
N LEU A 127 -7.90 -11.92 4.32
CA LEU A 127 -7.37 -13.26 4.14
C LEU A 127 -6.35 -13.61 5.25
N CYS A 128 -5.36 -12.73 5.52
CA CYS A 128 -4.40 -12.92 6.60
C CYS A 128 -5.10 -13.11 7.96
N LYS A 129 -6.10 -12.28 8.24
CA LYS A 129 -6.90 -12.36 9.47
C LYS A 129 -7.65 -13.69 9.58
N SER A 130 -8.33 -14.13 8.51
CA SER A 130 -9.05 -15.41 8.50
C SER A 130 -8.14 -16.64 8.67
N LEU A 131 -6.87 -16.50 8.26
CA LEU A 131 -5.85 -17.53 8.42
C LEU A 131 -5.08 -17.43 9.76
N GLY A 132 -5.43 -16.47 10.62
CA GLY A 132 -4.77 -16.26 11.92
C GLY A 132 -3.32 -15.76 11.82
N LEU A 133 -2.96 -15.08 10.73
CA LEU A 133 -1.61 -14.57 10.49
C LEU A 133 -1.43 -13.19 11.14
N ASN A 134 -0.31 -13.01 11.83
CA ASN A 134 0.09 -11.72 12.39
C ASN A 134 0.74 -10.85 11.30
N LEU A 135 0.43 -9.55 11.33
CA LEU A 135 1.03 -8.56 10.44
C LEU A 135 2.06 -7.74 11.20
N THR A 136 3.17 -7.39 10.53
CA THR A 136 4.20 -6.49 11.05
C THR A 136 4.35 -5.31 10.11
N LYS A 137 4.57 -4.12 10.69
CA LYS A 137 4.79 -2.91 9.90
C LYS A 137 6.11 -3.00 9.14
N PHE A 138 6.05 -2.80 7.83
CA PHE A 138 7.24 -2.62 6.99
C PHE A 138 7.57 -1.12 6.89
N THR A 139 8.79 -0.73 7.29
CA THR A 139 9.25 0.66 7.18
C THR A 139 9.68 0.94 5.74
N GLN A 140 8.87 1.71 5.01
CA GLN A 140 9.18 2.07 3.62
C GLN A 140 10.20 3.19 3.50
N TYR A 141 10.20 4.12 4.45
CA TYR A 141 11.06 5.29 4.46
C TYR A 141 11.73 5.44 5.82
N ASP A 142 13.04 5.68 5.80
CA ASP A 142 13.84 6.03 6.96
C ASP A 142 14.65 7.28 6.61
N GLU A 143 14.54 8.32 7.43
CA GLU A 143 15.22 9.61 7.25
C GLU A 143 16.76 9.49 7.34
N ASN A 144 17.24 8.41 7.93
CA ASN A 144 18.65 8.07 7.99
C ASN A 144 19.10 7.22 6.81
N THR A 145 18.25 6.86 5.85
CA THR A 145 18.72 6.17 4.64
C THR A 145 19.70 7.07 3.86
N TRP A 146 20.70 6.47 3.23
CA TRP A 146 21.63 7.19 2.37
C TRP A 146 21.07 7.34 0.95
N ILE A 147 21.17 8.55 0.40
CA ILE A 147 21.02 8.86 -1.01
C ILE A 147 22.41 9.11 -1.58
N GLU A 148 22.74 8.45 -2.69
CA GLU A 148 23.98 8.65 -3.42
C GLU A 148 23.68 8.95 -4.89
N VAL A 149 23.93 10.19 -5.32
CA VAL A 149 23.72 10.63 -6.71
C VAL A 149 24.80 11.62 -7.11
N ASN A 150 25.31 11.56 -8.34
CA ASN A 150 26.37 12.45 -8.83
C ASN A 150 27.64 12.46 -7.94
N ASN A 151 28.03 11.30 -7.41
CA ASN A 151 29.12 11.14 -6.42
C ASN A 151 28.92 11.93 -5.11
N LEU A 152 27.71 12.43 -4.86
CA LEU A 152 27.32 13.07 -3.62
C LEU A 152 26.53 12.08 -2.77
N LYS A 153 26.99 11.85 -1.54
CA LYS A 153 26.34 10.96 -0.58
C LYS A 153 25.76 11.76 0.59
N LEU A 154 24.44 11.79 0.70
CA LEU A 154 23.69 12.51 1.72
C LEU A 154 22.71 11.59 2.44
N ARG A 155 22.32 11.96 3.66
CA ARG A 155 21.20 11.28 4.33
C ARG A 155 19.87 11.86 3.83
N ASN A 156 18.82 11.05 3.83
CA ASN A 156 17.45 11.45 3.45
C ASN A 156 17.00 12.75 4.13
N TYR A 157 17.21 12.90 5.45
CA TYR A 157 16.83 14.12 6.16
C TYR A 157 17.53 15.39 5.64
N VAL A 158 18.75 15.25 5.06
CA VAL A 158 19.46 16.37 4.44
C VAL A 158 18.81 16.74 3.12
N VAL A 159 18.45 15.74 2.31
CA VAL A 159 17.82 15.96 1.00
C VAL A 159 16.44 16.59 1.16
N GLU A 160 15.65 16.16 2.14
CA GLU A 160 14.33 16.75 2.40
C GLU A 160 14.41 18.19 2.89
N LYS A 161 15.38 18.53 3.75
CA LYS A 161 15.50 19.87 4.34
C LYS A 161 16.32 20.86 3.51
N MET A 162 17.23 20.35 2.67
CA MET A 162 18.19 21.12 1.87
C MET A 162 18.33 20.47 0.47
N PRO A 163 17.25 20.41 -0.33
CA PRO A 163 17.23 19.71 -1.62
C PRO A 163 18.22 20.29 -2.63
N GLU A 164 18.59 21.57 -2.50
CA GLU A 164 19.61 22.23 -3.33
C GLU A 164 20.99 21.57 -3.24
N LYS A 165 21.28 20.85 -2.14
CA LYS A 165 22.54 20.13 -2.00
C LYS A 165 22.72 19.03 -3.04
N LEU A 166 21.63 18.50 -3.61
CA LEU A 166 21.70 17.53 -4.70
C LEU A 166 22.34 18.10 -5.98
N GLY A 167 22.43 19.42 -6.12
CA GLY A 167 23.16 20.07 -7.22
C GLY A 167 22.48 19.98 -8.59
N TYR A 168 21.20 19.60 -8.66
CA TYR A 168 20.47 19.55 -9.92
C TYR A 168 20.18 20.96 -10.47
N LYS A 169 20.29 21.10 -11.80
CA LYS A 169 19.87 22.31 -12.52
C LYS A 169 18.34 22.30 -12.68
N LEU A 170 17.63 22.91 -11.73
CA LEU A 170 16.17 22.98 -11.70
C LEU A 170 15.62 24.27 -12.31
N ARG A 171 14.39 24.22 -12.86
CA ARG A 171 13.68 25.42 -13.32
C ARG A 171 13.38 26.34 -12.12
N PRO A 172 13.19 27.65 -12.31
CA PRO A 172 12.91 28.57 -11.21
C PRO A 172 11.75 28.13 -10.30
N ARG A 173 10.70 27.55 -10.88
CA ARG A 173 9.52 27.03 -10.15
C ARG A 173 9.76 25.72 -9.37
N GLU A 174 10.83 24.99 -9.67
CA GLU A 174 11.16 23.69 -9.05
C GLU A 174 12.22 23.86 -7.94
N LYS A 175 12.86 25.03 -7.85
CA LYS A 175 13.89 25.30 -6.84
C LYS A 175 13.28 25.39 -5.44
N GLY A 176 13.99 24.83 -4.46
CA GLY A 176 13.56 24.83 -3.05
C GLY A 176 12.52 23.76 -2.72
N HIS A 177 12.04 23.01 -3.71
CA HIS A 177 11.14 21.88 -3.52
C HIS A 177 11.89 20.57 -3.33
N SER A 178 11.34 19.68 -2.52
CA SER A 178 11.88 18.34 -2.37
C SER A 178 11.66 17.52 -3.66
N PRO A 179 12.42 16.42 -3.87
CA PRO A 179 12.21 15.54 -5.02
C PRO A 179 10.77 15.03 -5.13
N GLU A 180 10.12 14.71 -4.01
CA GLU A 180 8.72 14.27 -3.97
C GLU A 180 7.78 15.38 -4.42
N GLU A 181 7.97 16.61 -3.95
CA GLU A 181 7.14 17.74 -4.37
C GLU A 181 7.26 18.01 -5.88
N ILE A 182 8.48 17.97 -6.42
CA ILE A 182 8.72 18.12 -7.86
C ILE A 182 8.03 17.01 -8.66
N TYR A 183 8.07 15.77 -8.16
CA TYR A 183 7.35 14.64 -8.76
C TYR A 183 5.83 14.89 -8.78
N GLN A 184 5.25 15.34 -7.66
CA GLN A 184 3.83 15.66 -7.58
C GLN A 184 3.44 16.83 -8.51
N MET A 185 4.28 17.85 -8.64
CA MET A 185 4.06 18.93 -9.61
C MET A 185 3.99 18.41 -11.06
N ALA A 186 4.82 17.42 -11.40
CA ALA A 186 4.83 16.81 -12.73
C ALA A 186 3.57 15.96 -12.98
N LEU A 187 3.14 15.17 -12.00
CA LEU A 187 1.91 14.38 -12.06
C LEU A 187 0.68 15.27 -12.24
N ASN A 188 0.54 16.30 -11.41
CA ASN A 188 -0.60 17.21 -11.44
C ASN A 188 -0.70 17.95 -12.77
N ARG A 189 0.43 18.35 -13.36
CA ARG A 189 0.44 18.97 -14.68
C ARG A 189 -0.07 18.03 -15.77
N SER A 190 0.28 16.75 -15.68
CA SER A 190 -0.12 15.73 -16.65
C SER A 190 -1.62 15.43 -16.54
N ALA A 191 -2.16 15.41 -15.32
CA ALA A 191 -3.59 15.23 -15.09
C ALA A 191 -4.47 16.38 -15.62
N VAL A 192 -3.99 17.63 -15.56
CA VAL A 192 -4.72 18.81 -16.06
C VAL A 192 -4.70 18.92 -17.59
N ALA A 193 -3.68 18.37 -18.26
CA ALA A 193 -3.50 18.49 -19.70
C ALA A 193 -4.29 17.45 -20.54
N GLY A 194 -4.88 16.43 -19.91
CA GLY A 194 -5.63 15.36 -20.59
C GLY A 194 -7.14 15.48 -20.40
N SER A 195 -7.88 15.69 -21.49
CA SER A 195 -9.32 15.42 -21.55
C SER A 195 -9.62 13.97 -21.13
N SER A 196 -10.51 13.79 -20.16
CA SER A 196 -10.81 12.54 -19.43
C SER A 196 -9.56 11.84 -18.84
N ILE A 197 -9.26 12.13 -17.56
CA ILE A 197 -8.12 11.56 -16.81
C ILE A 197 -8.06 10.02 -16.84
N CYS A 198 -9.20 9.33 -17.02
CA CYS A 198 -9.27 7.86 -17.11
C CYS A 198 -9.46 7.32 -18.54
N GLY A 199 -9.39 8.17 -19.57
CA GLY A 199 -9.46 7.73 -20.95
C GLY A 199 -8.14 7.08 -21.36
N PHE A 200 -8.13 5.77 -21.56
CA PHE A 200 -7.12 5.14 -22.41
C PHE A 200 -7.41 5.50 -23.88
N PRO A 201 -6.40 5.63 -24.76
CA PRO A 201 -6.62 5.64 -26.20
C PRO A 201 -7.29 4.35 -26.68
#